data_AF-A0A7L2SVB4-F1
#
_entry.id   AF-A0A7L2SVB4-F1
#
_cell.length_a   1.000
_cell.length_b   1.000
_cell.length_c   1.000
_cell.angle_alpha   90.00
_cell.angle_beta   90.00
_cell.angle_gamma   90.00
#
_symmetry.space_group_name_H-M   'P 1'
#
loop_
_entity.id
_entity.type
_entity.pdbx_description
1 polymer ?
#
loop_
_entity_poly.entity_id
_entity_poly.type
_entity_poly.pdbx_seq_one_letter_code
_entity_poly.pdbx_strand_id
1 'polypeptide(L)'
;SSVCPSEPPVLYPNLGELENYMGLALSSEEIQKNLRTEDSTALTPAGPSPGQLVAPLSGNSAGLRRAEIKPGVREIHLCKDERGKTGLQLKNVDQGIFVQLVKANSPAALVGLRFGDQVLQIDGRNCAGWSSDKAQRALKKANPEKIVMVVRDRPFQRTVTVHKDSTGHIGIVVKKGKIVSLAKDSSAARNGLLTHHCICEVNGQNVIGMKDKQLTDVLAGAGNVVTLTIIPTVIYEHMVKRLSSGLVKSSMDHSVPDL
;
A
#
# COMPACT_ATOMS: atom_id res chain seq x y z
N SER A 1 -3.13 -3.22 -44.23
CA SER A 1 -3.09 -3.88 -42.91
C SER A 1 -3.07 -2.80 -41.84
N SER A 2 -4.22 -2.49 -41.24
CA SER A 2 -4.33 -1.44 -40.22
C SER A 2 -3.76 -1.97 -38.91
N VAL A 3 -2.72 -1.33 -38.38
CA VAL A 3 -2.12 -1.66 -37.10
C VAL A 3 -3.00 -1.07 -36.01
N CYS A 4 -3.65 -1.93 -35.22
CA CYS A 4 -4.34 -1.51 -34.01
C CYS A 4 -3.30 -0.97 -33.00
N PRO A 5 -3.50 0.21 -32.40
CA PRO A 5 -2.66 0.64 -31.29
C PRO A 5 -2.89 -0.30 -30.11
N SER A 6 -1.83 -0.98 -29.66
CA SER A 6 -1.85 -1.75 -28.42
C SER A 6 -2.05 -0.78 -27.25
N GLU A 7 -3.17 -0.91 -26.53
CA GLU A 7 -3.40 -0.16 -25.30
C GLU A 7 -2.24 -0.39 -24.31
N PRO A 8 -1.80 0.65 -23.60
CA PRO A 8 -0.73 0.52 -22.62
C PRO A 8 -1.16 -0.46 -21.52
N PRO A 9 -0.23 -1.24 -20.95
CA PRO A 9 -0.54 -2.19 -19.88
C PRO A 9 -1.18 -1.45 -18.71
N VAL A 10 -2.44 -1.74 -18.43
CA VAL A 10 -3.19 -1.12 -17.34
C VAL A 10 -2.62 -1.67 -16.02
N LEU A 11 -1.88 -0.82 -15.31
CA LEU A 11 -1.15 -1.16 -14.09
C LEU A 11 -2.07 -1.52 -12.91
N TYR A 12 -3.32 -1.05 -13.00
CA TYR A 12 -4.41 -1.37 -12.09
C TYR A 12 -5.55 -1.99 -12.90
N PRO A 13 -6.37 -2.89 -12.34
CA PRO A 13 -7.57 -3.35 -13.02
C PRO A 13 -8.44 -2.17 -13.49
N ASN A 14 -9.00 -2.27 -14.70
CA ASN A 14 -9.88 -1.24 -15.24
C ASN A 14 -11.05 -1.01 -14.27
N LEU A 15 -11.14 0.21 -13.74
CA LEU A 15 -12.12 0.62 -12.74
C LEU A 15 -13.57 0.40 -13.19
N GLY A 16 -13.84 0.47 -14.50
CA GLY A 16 -15.16 0.21 -15.07
C GLY A 16 -15.59 -1.26 -15.01
N GLU A 17 -14.65 -2.21 -15.06
CA GLU A 17 -14.97 -3.65 -14.93
C GLU A 17 -15.06 -4.09 -13.47
N LEU A 18 -14.41 -3.35 -12.56
CA LEU A 18 -14.46 -3.60 -11.12
C LEU A 18 -15.77 -3.15 -10.45
N GLU A 19 -16.55 -2.29 -11.11
CA GLU A 19 -17.84 -1.80 -10.58
C GLU A 19 -18.80 -2.98 -10.30
N ASN A 20 -18.85 -3.96 -11.21
CA ASN A 20 -19.69 -5.16 -11.09
C ASN A 20 -19.05 -6.29 -10.25
N TYR A 21 -17.73 -6.31 -10.09
CA TYR A 21 -17.02 -7.39 -9.39
C TYR A 21 -16.66 -7.04 -7.93
N MET A 22 -16.64 -5.75 -7.55
CA MET A 22 -16.12 -5.28 -6.26
C MET A 22 -17.05 -4.32 -5.51
N GLY A 23 -18.19 -3.92 -6.08
CA GLY A 23 -19.12 -2.99 -5.43
C GLY A 23 -18.53 -1.60 -5.15
N LEU A 24 -17.45 -1.24 -5.85
CA LEU A 24 -16.77 0.05 -5.77
C LEU A 24 -17.37 0.95 -6.87
N ALA A 25 -18.15 1.97 -6.50
CA ALA A 25 -18.61 2.99 -7.44
C ALA A 25 -17.53 4.09 -7.56
N LEU A 26 -16.55 3.87 -8.44
CA LEU A 26 -15.45 4.81 -8.71
C LEU A 26 -15.79 5.71 -9.91
N SER A 27 -16.93 6.41 -9.83
CA SER A 27 -17.52 7.17 -10.95
C SER A 27 -17.05 8.63 -11.08
N SER A 28 -16.05 9.08 -10.31
CA SER A 28 -15.53 10.44 -10.46
C SER A 28 -14.54 10.53 -11.62
N GLU A 29 -14.83 11.39 -12.60
CA GLU A 29 -13.99 11.69 -13.77
C GLU A 29 -12.54 12.06 -13.38
N GLU A 30 -12.35 12.66 -12.19
CA GLU A 30 -11.04 12.99 -11.62
C GLU A 30 -10.21 11.76 -11.24
N ILE A 31 -10.84 10.67 -10.80
CA ILE A 31 -10.15 9.41 -10.44
C ILE A 31 -9.72 8.67 -11.72
N GLN A 32 -10.56 8.70 -12.75
CA GLN A 32 -10.24 8.11 -14.05
C GLN A 32 -9.14 8.89 -14.77
N LYS A 33 -9.16 10.23 -14.72
CA LYS A 33 -8.14 11.09 -15.35
C LYS A 33 -6.77 10.98 -14.67
N ASN A 34 -6.71 10.76 -13.36
CA ASN A 34 -5.44 10.53 -12.66
C ASN A 34 -4.91 9.09 -12.79
N LEU A 35 -5.76 8.15 -13.21
CA LEU A 35 -5.37 6.78 -13.55
C LEU A 35 -4.95 6.64 -15.03
N ARG A 36 -5.52 7.47 -15.91
CA ARG A 36 -5.13 7.57 -17.33
C ARG A 36 -3.91 8.47 -17.48
N THR A 37 -2.86 7.90 -18.07
CA THR A 37 -1.61 8.59 -18.40
C THR A 37 -1.87 9.62 -19.49
N GLU A 38 -2.20 10.86 -19.11
CA GLU A 38 -2.22 11.99 -20.04
C GLU A 38 -0.96 12.84 -19.77
N ASP A 39 -0.08 12.89 -20.78
CA ASP A 39 1.10 13.75 -20.90
C ASP A 39 2.22 13.60 -19.88
N SER A 40 2.82 12.42 -19.83
CA SER A 40 4.24 12.32 -19.52
C SER A 40 4.93 11.66 -20.70
N THR A 41 5.95 12.33 -21.25
CA THR A 41 6.85 11.79 -22.27
C THR A 41 7.41 10.46 -21.80
N ALA A 42 6.70 9.38 -22.14
CA ALA A 42 7.19 8.03 -22.00
C ALA A 42 8.34 7.92 -23.00
N LEU A 43 9.56 8.07 -22.50
CA LEU A 43 10.71 7.59 -23.25
C LEU A 43 10.47 6.09 -23.46
N THR A 44 10.36 5.70 -24.72
CA THR A 44 10.35 4.31 -25.16
C THR A 44 11.37 3.51 -24.35
N PRO A 45 11.04 2.30 -23.87
CA PRO A 45 12.01 1.48 -23.15
C PRO A 45 13.19 1.23 -24.10
N ALA A 46 14.31 1.89 -23.83
CA ALA A 46 15.56 1.58 -24.50
C ALA A 46 15.89 0.13 -24.13
N GLY A 47 16.00 -0.73 -25.14
CA GLY A 47 16.45 -2.10 -24.97
C GLY A 47 17.77 -2.14 -24.20
N PRO A 48 18.09 -3.26 -23.52
CA PRO A 48 19.29 -3.35 -22.69
C PRO A 48 20.53 -3.01 -23.50
N SER A 49 21.23 -1.94 -23.11
CA SER A 49 22.53 -1.59 -23.66
C SER A 49 23.55 -2.70 -23.34
N PRO A 50 24.39 -3.13 -24.30
CA PRO A 50 25.36 -4.19 -24.06
C PRO A 50 26.34 -3.76 -22.96
N GLY A 51 26.36 -4.46 -21.83
CA GLY A 51 27.29 -4.22 -20.72
C GLY A 51 26.67 -3.89 -19.36
N GLN A 52 25.34 -3.73 -19.26
CA GLN A 52 24.69 -3.51 -17.97
C GLN A 52 23.99 -4.80 -17.49
N LEU A 53 24.71 -5.57 -16.67
CA LEU A 53 24.13 -6.73 -15.97
C LEU A 53 23.06 -6.21 -14.99
N VAL A 54 21.79 -6.32 -15.37
CA VAL A 54 20.69 -6.26 -14.41
C VAL A 54 20.73 -7.58 -13.67
N ALA A 55 21.22 -7.56 -12.43
CA ALA A 55 21.19 -8.74 -11.58
C ALA A 55 19.73 -9.25 -11.53
N PRO A 56 19.50 -10.57 -11.67
CA PRO A 56 18.19 -11.14 -11.43
C PRO A 56 17.69 -10.66 -10.06
N LEU A 57 16.42 -10.27 -9.97
CA LEU A 57 15.76 -10.07 -8.69
C LEU A 57 15.78 -11.41 -7.97
N SER A 58 16.85 -11.70 -7.23
CA SER A 58 16.97 -12.93 -6.46
C SER A 58 15.77 -12.97 -5.53
N GLY A 59 14.83 -13.88 -5.79
CA GLY A 59 13.57 -14.05 -5.04
C GLY A 59 13.75 -14.40 -3.56
N ASN A 60 14.96 -14.26 -3.02
CA ASN A 60 15.35 -14.59 -1.66
C ASN A 60 15.63 -13.35 -0.78
N SER A 61 15.46 -12.12 -1.27
CA SER A 61 15.65 -10.93 -0.43
C SER A 61 14.60 -10.86 0.68
N ALA A 62 15.03 -10.62 1.92
CA ALA A 62 14.14 -10.56 3.08
C ALA A 62 13.07 -9.47 2.93
N GLY A 63 13.44 -8.32 2.36
CA GLY A 63 12.52 -7.22 2.10
C GLY A 63 11.39 -7.59 1.15
N LEU A 64 11.68 -8.35 0.08
CA LEU A 64 10.67 -8.82 -0.87
C LEU A 64 9.68 -9.79 -0.21
N ARG A 65 10.18 -10.73 0.58
CA ARG A 65 9.34 -11.70 1.32
C ARG A 65 8.41 -11.00 2.33
N ARG A 66 8.90 -10.01 3.07
CA ARG A 66 8.07 -9.24 4.04
C ARG A 66 7.08 -8.29 3.38
N ALA A 67 7.40 -7.78 2.18
CA ALA A 67 6.58 -6.83 1.44
C ALA A 67 5.65 -7.49 0.41
N GLU A 68 5.67 -8.83 0.30
CA GLU A 68 4.80 -9.57 -0.61
C GLU A 68 3.33 -9.26 -0.33
N ILE A 69 2.59 -8.88 -1.37
CA ILE A 69 1.14 -8.70 -1.33
C ILE A 69 0.55 -9.92 -2.00
N LYS A 70 -0.08 -10.80 -1.22
CA LYS A 70 -0.77 -11.97 -1.76
C LYS A 70 -2.09 -11.49 -2.38
N PRO A 71 -2.39 -11.82 -3.65
CA PRO A 71 -3.63 -11.37 -4.31
C PRO A 71 -4.89 -12.05 -3.74
N GLY A 72 -4.74 -13.01 -2.84
CA GLY A 72 -5.82 -13.78 -2.23
C GLY A 72 -6.55 -13.08 -1.09
N VAL A 73 -7.64 -13.72 -0.67
CA VAL A 73 -8.37 -13.38 0.54
C VAL A 73 -7.92 -14.32 1.66
N ARG A 74 -7.72 -13.80 2.86
CA ARG A 74 -7.38 -14.59 4.06
C ARG A 74 -8.41 -14.39 5.16
N GLU A 75 -8.70 -15.46 5.89
CA GLU A 75 -9.45 -15.39 7.13
C GLU A 75 -8.46 -15.19 8.29
N ILE A 76 -8.80 -14.28 9.21
CA ILE A 76 -8.04 -14.03 10.43
C ILE A 76 -8.96 -14.12 11.64
N HIS A 77 -8.41 -14.60 12.75
CA HIS A 77 -9.10 -14.65 14.04
C HIS A 77 -8.46 -13.64 14.98
N LEU A 78 -9.25 -12.71 15.46
CA LEU A 78 -8.82 -11.57 16.26
C LEU A 78 -9.51 -11.63 17.62
N CYS A 79 -8.78 -11.31 18.69
CA CYS A 79 -9.34 -11.09 20.02
C CYS A 79 -9.20 -9.62 20.42
N LYS A 80 -9.93 -9.20 21.46
CA LYS A 80 -9.77 -7.89 22.09
C LYS A 80 -8.72 -7.97 23.20
N ASP A 81 -8.04 -6.86 23.43
CA ASP A 81 -7.17 -6.67 24.59
C ASP A 81 -7.98 -6.59 25.90
N GLU A 82 -7.28 -6.51 27.03
CA GLU A 82 -7.87 -6.35 28.37
C GLU A 82 -8.79 -5.13 28.50
N ARG A 83 -8.65 -4.14 27.61
CA ARG A 83 -9.45 -2.91 27.56
C ARG A 83 -10.63 -3.04 26.59
N GLY A 84 -10.89 -4.22 26.04
CA GLY A 84 -11.95 -4.47 25.07
C GLY A 84 -11.70 -3.82 23.71
N LYS A 85 -10.43 -3.63 23.30
CA LYS A 85 -10.06 -2.99 22.04
C LYS A 85 -9.23 -3.92 21.17
N THR A 86 -9.42 -3.80 19.85
CA THR A 86 -8.62 -4.54 18.86
C THR A 86 -7.37 -3.78 18.41
N GLY A 87 -7.34 -2.46 18.60
CA GLY A 87 -6.31 -1.57 18.05
C GLY A 87 -6.50 -1.19 16.58
N LEU A 88 -7.67 -1.45 15.99
CA LEU A 88 -8.00 -1.10 14.60
C LEU A 88 -8.81 0.20 14.50
N GLN A 89 -8.43 1.06 13.55
CA GLN A 89 -9.35 2.01 12.95
C GLN A 89 -9.68 1.60 11.52
N LEU A 90 -10.95 1.76 11.17
CA LEU A 90 -11.51 1.36 9.89
C LEU A 90 -12.11 2.58 9.20
N LYS A 91 -11.95 2.64 7.88
CA LYS A 91 -12.42 3.73 7.05
C LYS A 91 -13.20 3.18 5.88
N ASN A 92 -14.37 3.78 5.62
CA ASN A 92 -15.07 3.56 4.38
C ASN A 92 -14.38 4.32 3.23
N VAL A 93 -14.06 3.61 2.15
CA VAL A 93 -13.55 4.14 0.88
C VAL A 93 -14.35 3.45 -0.22
N ASP A 94 -15.13 4.23 -0.98
CA ASP A 94 -15.93 3.78 -2.12
C ASP A 94 -16.74 2.51 -1.85
N GLN A 95 -17.57 2.53 -0.81
CA GLN A 95 -18.39 1.39 -0.36
C GLN A 95 -17.62 0.19 0.23
N GLY A 96 -16.28 0.19 0.20
CA GLY A 96 -15.45 -0.79 0.90
C GLY A 96 -15.02 -0.34 2.29
N ILE A 97 -14.70 -1.28 3.17
CA ILE A 97 -14.10 -1.00 4.48
C ILE A 97 -12.62 -1.34 4.45
N PHE A 98 -11.78 -0.38 4.83
CA PHE A 98 -10.33 -0.49 4.81
C PHE A 98 -9.71 -0.20 6.16
N VAL A 99 -8.59 -0.84 6.44
CA VAL A 99 -7.76 -0.59 7.62
C VAL A 99 -7.04 0.73 7.45
N GLN A 100 -7.37 1.66 8.36
CA GLN A 100 -6.90 3.03 8.35
C GLN A 100 -5.75 3.27 9.35
N LEU A 101 -5.76 2.56 10.47
CA LEU A 101 -4.73 2.60 11.50
C LEU A 101 -4.67 1.25 12.18
N VAL A 102 -3.46 0.74 12.36
CA VAL A 102 -3.18 -0.42 13.22
C VAL A 102 -2.30 0.07 14.35
N LYS A 103 -2.76 -0.11 15.59
CA LYS A 103 -1.99 0.32 16.75
C LYS A 103 -0.82 -0.65 17.00
N ALA A 104 0.37 -0.12 17.27
CA ALA A 104 1.50 -0.92 17.71
C ALA A 104 1.16 -1.79 18.93
N ASN A 105 1.67 -3.02 18.96
CA ASN A 105 1.45 -3.99 20.04
C ASN A 105 -0.04 -4.26 20.36
N SER A 106 -0.91 -4.18 19.35
CA SER A 106 -2.32 -4.49 19.50
C SER A 106 -2.65 -5.87 18.95
N PRO A 107 -3.79 -6.47 19.34
CA PRO A 107 -4.25 -7.73 18.74
C PRO A 107 -4.28 -7.68 17.21
N ALA A 108 -4.63 -6.53 16.64
CA ALA A 108 -4.64 -6.34 15.19
C ALA A 108 -3.25 -6.39 14.54
N ALA A 109 -2.23 -5.83 15.21
CA ALA A 109 -0.85 -5.95 14.73
C ALA A 109 -0.36 -7.41 14.79
N LEU A 110 -0.73 -8.14 15.85
CA LEU A 110 -0.34 -9.55 16.05
C LEU A 110 -0.91 -10.49 14.98
N VAL A 111 -2.13 -10.24 14.51
CA VAL A 111 -2.73 -11.01 13.40
C VAL A 111 -2.25 -10.56 12.02
N GLY A 112 -1.33 -9.58 11.97
CA GLY A 112 -0.68 -9.12 10.74
C GLY A 112 -1.56 -8.24 9.86
N LEU A 113 -2.55 -7.54 10.42
CA LEU A 113 -3.28 -6.50 9.70
C LEU A 113 -2.39 -5.29 9.47
N ARG A 114 -2.53 -4.65 8.30
CA ARG A 114 -1.77 -3.46 7.92
C ARG A 114 -2.67 -2.37 7.34
N PHE A 115 -2.13 -1.15 7.30
CA PHE A 115 -2.76 -0.06 6.58
C PHE A 115 -3.02 -0.47 5.13
N GLY A 116 -4.24 -0.21 4.65
CA GLY A 116 -4.65 -0.54 3.29
C GLY A 116 -5.33 -1.88 3.13
N ASP A 117 -5.30 -2.77 4.13
CA ASP A 117 -6.05 -4.02 4.09
C ASP A 117 -7.55 -3.76 3.94
N GLN A 118 -8.22 -4.53 3.09
CA GLN A 118 -9.67 -4.43 2.87
C GLN A 118 -10.40 -5.50 3.68
N VAL A 119 -11.31 -5.06 4.54
CA VAL A 119 -12.18 -5.96 5.32
C VAL A 119 -13.43 -6.27 4.49
N LEU A 120 -13.57 -7.53 4.10
CA LEU A 120 -14.71 -8.02 3.33
C LEU A 120 -15.83 -8.51 4.26
N GLN A 121 -15.48 -9.18 5.36
CA GLN A 121 -16.45 -9.66 6.34
C GLN A 121 -15.96 -9.49 7.78
N ILE A 122 -16.91 -9.28 8.70
CA ILE A 122 -16.72 -9.35 10.15
C ILE A 122 -17.81 -10.25 10.72
N ASP A 123 -17.41 -11.32 11.41
CA ASP A 123 -18.28 -12.35 12.00
C ASP A 123 -19.33 -12.88 11.00
N GLY A 124 -18.87 -13.22 9.79
CA GLY A 124 -19.71 -13.72 8.69
C GLY A 124 -20.61 -12.68 8.01
N ARG A 125 -20.54 -11.41 8.41
CA ARG A 125 -21.36 -10.34 7.80
C ARG A 125 -20.55 -9.57 6.76
N ASN A 126 -21.09 -9.45 5.55
CA ASN A 126 -20.48 -8.65 4.48
C ASN A 126 -20.42 -7.16 4.85
N CYS A 127 -19.23 -6.58 4.72
CA CYS A 127 -18.92 -5.19 5.01
C CYS A 127 -19.17 -4.23 3.82
N ALA A 128 -19.51 -4.74 2.64
CA ALA A 128 -19.87 -3.93 1.49
C ALA A 128 -20.99 -2.91 1.84
N GLY A 129 -20.77 -1.66 1.46
CA GLY A 129 -21.66 -0.52 1.73
C GLY A 129 -21.72 -0.07 3.20
N TRP A 130 -20.90 -0.61 4.09
CA TRP A 130 -20.89 -0.15 5.48
C TRP A 130 -20.24 1.22 5.61
N SER A 131 -20.82 2.08 6.45
CA SER A 131 -20.12 3.28 6.90
C SER A 131 -18.99 2.94 7.88
N SER A 132 -18.00 3.84 7.99
CA SER A 132 -16.90 3.69 8.97
C SER A 132 -17.43 3.45 10.39
N ASP A 133 -18.48 4.18 10.77
CA ASP A 133 -19.09 4.05 12.09
C ASP A 133 -19.80 2.71 12.29
N LYS A 134 -20.45 2.17 11.25
CA LYS A 134 -21.08 0.85 11.30
C LYS A 134 -20.03 -0.24 11.50
N ALA A 135 -18.92 -0.18 10.77
CA ALA A 135 -17.81 -1.12 10.93
C ALA A 135 -17.18 -1.04 12.33
N GLN A 136 -16.93 0.18 12.83
CA GLN A 136 -16.41 0.40 14.17
C GLN A 136 -17.38 -0.10 15.26
N ARG A 137 -18.69 0.11 15.09
CA ARG A 137 -19.71 -0.42 16.01
C ARG A 137 -19.78 -1.94 15.98
N ALA A 138 -19.61 -2.57 14.82
CA ALA A 138 -19.56 -4.03 14.70
C ALA A 138 -18.40 -4.61 15.51
N LEU A 139 -17.17 -4.07 15.34
CA LEU A 139 -16.00 -4.49 16.14
C LEU A 139 -16.22 -4.29 17.65
N LYS A 140 -16.80 -3.15 18.06
CA LYS A 140 -17.09 -2.89 19.48
C LYS A 140 -18.07 -3.89 20.07
N LYS A 141 -19.09 -4.31 19.32
CA LYS A 141 -20.13 -5.26 19.76
C LYS A 141 -19.73 -6.74 19.63
N ALA A 142 -18.72 -7.05 18.80
CA ALA A 142 -18.26 -8.41 18.58
C ALA A 142 -17.78 -9.08 19.89
N ASN A 143 -17.77 -10.41 19.91
CA ASN A 143 -17.28 -11.18 21.06
C ASN A 143 -15.81 -10.80 21.33
N PRO A 144 -15.44 -10.46 22.59
CA PRO A 144 -14.06 -10.12 22.93
C PRO A 144 -13.05 -11.26 22.69
N GLU A 145 -13.46 -12.51 22.80
CA GLU A 145 -12.56 -13.67 22.70
C GLU A 145 -12.29 -14.07 21.24
N LYS A 146 -13.26 -13.86 20.35
CA LYS A 146 -13.17 -14.28 18.96
C LYS A 146 -13.98 -13.39 18.03
N ILE A 147 -13.27 -12.71 17.14
CA ILE A 147 -13.78 -11.95 16.01
C ILE A 147 -13.19 -12.58 14.75
N VAL A 148 -14.03 -13.09 13.85
CA VAL A 148 -13.58 -13.67 12.58
C VAL A 148 -13.66 -12.59 11.51
N MET A 149 -12.56 -12.30 10.83
CA MET A 149 -12.54 -11.33 9.74
C MET A 149 -12.02 -11.98 8.46
N VAL A 150 -12.64 -11.62 7.34
CA VAL A 150 -12.19 -12.02 6.01
C VAL A 150 -11.61 -10.78 5.33
N VAL A 151 -10.34 -10.85 4.94
CA VAL A 151 -9.53 -9.69 4.56
C VAL A 151 -8.83 -9.93 3.23
N ARG A 152 -8.76 -8.90 2.39
CA ARG A 152 -7.91 -8.86 1.19
C ARG A 152 -6.72 -7.95 1.46
N ASP A 153 -5.53 -8.45 1.17
CA ASP A 153 -4.29 -7.74 1.47
C ASP A 153 -4.09 -6.56 0.53
N ARG A 154 -4.06 -5.35 1.10
CA ARG A 154 -3.60 -4.08 0.48
C ARG A 154 -3.91 -3.93 -1.03
N PRO A 155 -5.18 -3.99 -1.48
CA PRO A 155 -5.53 -4.03 -2.91
C PRO A 155 -5.14 -2.79 -3.73
N PHE A 156 -4.84 -1.67 -3.08
CA PHE A 156 -4.41 -0.44 -3.75
C PHE A 156 -2.91 -0.18 -3.67
N GLN A 157 -2.16 -1.10 -3.06
CA GLN A 157 -0.71 -0.99 -2.92
C GLN A 157 -0.01 -1.86 -3.95
N ARG A 158 1.18 -1.45 -4.35
CA ARG A 158 2.08 -2.24 -5.19
C ARG A 158 3.49 -2.21 -4.65
N THR A 159 4.24 -3.26 -4.93
CA THR A 159 5.61 -3.43 -4.47
C THR A 159 6.57 -3.21 -5.63
N VAL A 160 7.61 -2.39 -5.41
CA VAL A 160 8.66 -2.11 -6.39
C VAL A 160 10.01 -2.30 -5.72
N THR A 161 10.82 -3.21 -6.26
CA THR A 161 12.19 -3.43 -5.79
C THR A 161 13.16 -2.61 -6.62
N VAL A 162 14.03 -1.87 -5.94
CA VAL A 162 15.05 -1.00 -6.51
C VAL A 162 16.39 -1.30 -5.85
N HIS A 163 17.46 -0.86 -6.50
CA HIS A 163 18.83 -1.02 -6.03
C HIS A 163 19.45 0.34 -5.77
N LYS A 164 20.24 0.44 -4.70
CA LYS A 164 21.08 1.62 -4.48
C LYS A 164 22.20 1.67 -5.50
N ASP A 165 22.57 2.88 -5.89
CA ASP A 165 23.77 3.12 -6.68
C ASP A 165 25.03 3.10 -5.79
N SER A 166 26.20 3.33 -6.40
CA SER A 166 27.49 3.41 -5.69
C SER A 166 27.55 4.54 -4.64
N THR A 167 26.65 5.52 -4.72
CA THR A 167 26.53 6.62 -3.75
C THR A 167 25.50 6.35 -2.65
N GLY A 168 24.86 5.17 -2.67
CA GLY A 168 23.88 4.76 -1.67
C GLY A 168 22.46 5.26 -1.92
N HIS A 169 22.17 5.85 -3.09
CA HIS A 169 20.86 6.42 -3.42
C HIS A 169 20.06 5.51 -4.36
N ILE A 170 18.74 5.53 -4.20
CA ILE A 170 17.81 4.85 -5.13
C ILE A 170 17.24 5.80 -6.20
N GLY A 171 17.56 7.10 -6.11
CA GLY A 171 17.17 8.13 -7.06
C GLY A 171 15.73 8.63 -6.93
N ILE A 172 15.26 8.85 -5.71
CA ILE A 172 13.92 9.43 -5.44
C ILE A 172 14.04 10.66 -4.56
N VAL A 173 13.14 11.62 -4.74
CA VAL A 173 12.93 12.71 -3.78
C VAL A 173 11.58 12.50 -3.10
N VAL A 174 11.59 12.52 -1.78
CA VAL A 174 10.40 12.31 -0.96
C VAL A 174 10.10 13.57 -0.15
N LYS A 175 8.82 13.97 -0.12
CA LYS A 175 8.31 15.05 0.74
C LYS A 175 7.02 14.59 1.41
N LYS A 176 6.94 14.68 2.73
CA LYS A 176 5.80 14.21 3.55
C LYS A 176 5.41 12.76 3.22
N GLY A 177 6.40 11.88 3.04
CA GLY A 177 6.19 10.48 2.63
C GLY A 177 5.73 10.25 1.18
N LYS A 178 5.58 11.32 0.37
CA LYS A 178 5.20 11.26 -1.05
C LYS A 178 6.42 11.36 -1.96
N ILE A 179 6.47 10.52 -2.99
CA ILE A 179 7.46 10.59 -4.07
C ILE A 179 7.10 11.77 -4.97
N VAL A 180 7.96 12.79 -5.00
CA VAL A 180 7.73 14.03 -5.77
C VAL A 180 8.54 14.08 -7.05
N SER A 181 9.69 13.42 -7.12
CA SER A 181 10.49 13.31 -8.34
C SER A 181 11.37 12.07 -8.33
N LEU A 182 11.81 11.69 -9.52
CA LEU A 182 12.72 10.58 -9.78
C LEU A 182 13.96 11.13 -10.50
N ALA A 183 15.14 10.69 -10.09
CA ALA A 183 16.37 11.00 -10.80
C ALA A 183 16.41 10.20 -12.11
N LYS A 184 16.85 10.87 -13.18
CA LYS A 184 17.07 10.22 -14.49
C LYS A 184 18.11 9.10 -14.33
N ASP A 185 17.91 8.01 -15.06
CA ASP A 185 18.81 6.84 -15.10
C ASP A 185 18.96 6.09 -13.75
N SER A 186 18.19 6.48 -12.73
CA SER A 186 18.17 5.82 -11.44
C SER A 186 17.52 4.44 -11.47
N SER A 187 17.79 3.63 -10.45
CA SER A 187 17.10 2.36 -10.27
C SER A 187 15.58 2.55 -10.10
N ALA A 188 15.14 3.59 -9.39
CA ALA A 188 13.72 3.89 -9.25
C ALA A 188 13.02 4.21 -10.58
N ALA A 189 13.65 5.00 -11.45
CA ALA A 189 13.11 5.30 -12.77
C ALA A 189 13.03 4.04 -13.66
N ARG A 190 14.09 3.22 -13.66
CA ARG A 190 14.15 1.98 -14.47
C ARG A 190 13.16 0.91 -14.04
N ASN A 191 12.82 0.85 -12.75
CA ASN A 191 11.87 -0.12 -12.20
C ASN A 191 10.42 0.41 -12.15
N GLY A 192 10.13 1.54 -12.82
CA GLY A 192 8.76 2.04 -12.95
C GLY A 192 8.14 2.52 -11.63
N LEU A 193 8.96 3.02 -10.70
CA LEU A 193 8.44 3.79 -9.58
C LEU A 193 7.74 5.03 -10.14
N LEU A 194 6.64 5.45 -9.50
CA LEU A 194 5.83 6.57 -9.98
C LEU A 194 5.89 7.72 -8.98
N THR A 195 5.92 8.94 -9.51
CA THR A 195 5.61 10.14 -8.72
C THR A 195 4.13 10.13 -8.35
N HIS A 196 3.71 11.03 -7.44
CA HIS A 196 2.33 11.06 -6.94
C HIS A 196 1.87 9.78 -6.23
N HIS A 197 2.82 9.08 -5.63
CA HIS A 197 2.59 7.93 -4.77
C HIS A 197 3.20 8.16 -3.39
N CYS A 198 2.54 7.64 -2.36
CA CYS A 198 3.05 7.64 -1.00
C CYS A 198 3.74 6.31 -0.71
N ILE A 199 4.85 6.36 0.03
CA ILE A 199 5.55 5.16 0.50
C ILE A 199 4.83 4.65 1.74
N CYS A 200 4.32 3.43 1.67
CA CYS A 200 3.68 2.73 2.78
C CYS A 200 4.70 1.92 3.57
N GLU A 201 5.60 1.20 2.88
CA GLU A 201 6.59 0.34 3.53
C GLU A 201 7.95 0.41 2.84
N VAL A 202 9.01 0.17 3.61
CA VAL A 202 10.38 -0.03 3.14
C VAL A 202 10.88 -1.37 3.67
N ASN A 203 11.19 -2.32 2.80
CA ASN A 203 11.62 -3.68 3.14
C ASN A 203 10.67 -4.40 4.12
N GLY A 204 9.37 -4.13 3.98
CA GLY A 204 8.30 -4.66 4.82
C GLY A 204 8.07 -3.89 6.13
N GLN A 205 8.91 -2.90 6.47
CA GLN A 205 8.68 -2.01 7.60
C GLN A 205 7.67 -0.93 7.23
N ASN A 206 6.58 -0.79 7.98
CA ASN A 206 5.63 0.30 7.77
C ASN A 206 6.26 1.66 8.12
N VAL A 207 6.14 2.64 7.22
CA VAL A 207 6.67 3.99 7.37
C VAL A 207 5.58 5.08 7.40
N ILE A 208 4.30 4.70 7.38
CA ILE A 208 3.18 5.64 7.35
C ILE A 208 3.11 6.45 8.64
N GLY A 209 3.20 7.78 8.51
CA GLY A 209 3.19 8.70 9.65
C GLY A 209 4.58 9.07 10.15
N MET A 210 5.65 8.39 9.70
CA MET A 210 7.02 8.81 10.01
C MET A 210 7.31 10.21 9.47
N LYS A 211 8.23 10.93 10.13
CA LYS A 211 8.78 12.17 9.58
C LYS A 211 9.72 11.85 8.42
N ASP A 212 9.87 12.77 7.46
CA ASP A 212 10.77 12.56 6.31
C ASP A 212 12.21 12.24 6.71
N LYS A 213 12.69 12.80 7.83
CA LYS A 213 13.99 12.44 8.40
C LYS A 213 14.07 10.95 8.76
N GLN A 214 13.09 10.44 9.51
CA GLN A 214 13.03 9.03 9.90
C GLN A 214 12.89 8.10 8.69
N LEU A 215 12.08 8.49 7.69
CA LEU A 215 11.96 7.74 6.45
C LEU A 215 13.28 7.69 5.67
N THR A 216 14.00 8.82 5.62
CA THR A 216 15.33 8.89 5.01
C THR A 216 16.32 8.00 5.75
N ASP A 217 16.29 7.99 7.08
CA ASP A 217 17.14 7.13 7.91
C ASP A 217 16.84 5.63 7.66
N VAL A 218 15.56 5.25 7.55
CA VAL A 218 15.14 3.88 7.18
C VAL A 218 15.63 3.51 5.78
N LEU A 219 15.52 4.41 4.80
CA LEU A 219 16.03 4.19 3.44
C LEU A 219 17.55 4.10 3.41
N ALA A 220 18.26 4.92 4.20
CA ALA A 220 19.71 4.90 4.31
C ALA A 220 20.21 3.60 4.96
N GLY A 221 19.54 3.14 6.02
CA GLY A 221 19.81 1.87 6.70
C GLY A 221 19.35 0.63 5.93
N ALA A 222 18.50 0.78 4.92
CA ALA A 222 18.13 -0.32 4.04
C ALA A 222 19.38 -0.83 3.30
N GLY A 223 19.49 -2.15 3.10
CA GLY A 223 20.59 -2.73 2.33
C GLY A 223 20.64 -2.25 0.87
N ASN A 224 21.53 -2.83 0.07
CA ASN A 224 21.68 -2.44 -1.33
C ASN A 224 20.39 -2.68 -2.16
N VAL A 225 19.60 -3.68 -1.77
CA VAL A 225 18.28 -3.98 -2.36
C VAL A 225 17.21 -3.38 -1.45
N VAL A 226 16.39 -2.51 -2.01
CA VAL A 226 15.30 -1.81 -1.31
C VAL A 226 13.99 -2.14 -1.98
N THR A 227 13.06 -2.72 -1.24
CA THR A 227 11.71 -3.01 -1.70
C THR A 227 10.75 -2.00 -1.10
N LEU A 228 10.09 -1.22 -1.95
CA LEU A 228 9.12 -0.20 -1.54
C LEU A 228 7.71 -0.70 -1.80
N THR A 229 6.84 -0.55 -0.81
CA THR A 229 5.39 -0.70 -1.00
C THR A 229 4.80 0.70 -1.13
N ILE A 230 4.11 0.98 -2.24
CA ILE A 230 3.59 2.32 -2.56
C ILE A 230 2.09 2.29 -2.86
N ILE A 231 1.42 3.42 -2.61
CA ILE A 231 0.00 3.65 -2.86
C ILE A 231 -0.20 4.97 -3.62
N PRO A 232 -1.18 5.09 -4.53
CA PRO A 232 -1.52 6.38 -5.14
C PRO A 232 -1.86 7.44 -4.08
N THR A 233 -1.34 8.65 -4.23
CA THR A 233 -1.55 9.74 -3.25
C THR A 233 -3.03 10.03 -3.02
N VAL A 234 -3.86 10.02 -4.06
CA VAL A 234 -5.30 10.29 -3.96
C VAL A 234 -6.02 9.30 -3.02
N ILE A 235 -5.69 8.01 -3.12
CA ILE A 235 -6.25 6.96 -2.27
C ILE A 235 -5.75 7.14 -0.84
N TYR A 236 -4.43 7.36 -0.69
CA TYR A 236 -3.82 7.58 0.63
C TYR A 236 -4.46 8.76 1.36
N GLU A 237 -4.59 9.91 0.70
CA GLU A 237 -5.19 11.11 1.28
C GLU A 237 -6.64 10.87 1.71
N HIS A 238 -7.42 10.14 0.91
CA HIS A 238 -8.77 9.76 1.28
C HIS A 238 -8.81 8.80 2.49
N MET A 239 -7.89 7.84 2.54
CA MET A 239 -7.75 6.90 3.65
C MET A 239 -7.34 7.60 4.95
N VAL A 240 -6.40 8.55 4.93
CA VAL A 240 -5.97 9.25 6.15
C VAL A 240 -6.85 10.45 6.52
N LYS A 241 -7.85 10.77 5.69
CA LYS A 241 -8.77 11.89 5.93
C LYS A 241 -9.49 11.73 7.27
N ARG A 242 -9.41 12.79 8.08
CA ARG A 242 -9.95 12.90 9.46
C ARG A 242 -9.21 12.07 10.52
N LEU A 243 -8.06 11.49 10.21
CA LEU A 243 -7.12 11.05 11.26
C LEU A 243 -6.35 12.26 11.79
N SER A 244 -6.18 12.32 13.11
CA SER A 244 -5.25 13.30 13.67
C SER A 244 -3.82 12.88 13.32
N SER A 245 -3.06 13.80 12.75
CA SER A 245 -1.67 13.54 12.35
C SER A 245 -0.80 13.12 13.54
N GLY A 246 -1.14 13.58 14.75
CA GLY A 246 -0.50 13.15 16.00
C GLY A 246 -0.78 11.70 16.37
N LEU A 247 -2.01 11.19 16.15
CA LEU A 247 -2.35 9.79 16.46
C LEU A 247 -1.66 8.83 15.50
N VAL A 248 -1.62 9.16 14.21
CA VAL A 248 -0.90 8.35 13.21
C VAL A 248 0.58 8.26 13.60
N LYS A 249 1.21 9.39 13.94
CA LYS A 249 2.63 9.44 14.34
C LYS A 249 2.96 8.65 15.60
N SER A 250 2.05 8.64 16.58
CA SER A 250 2.34 8.08 17.91
C SER A 250 1.89 6.64 18.08
N SER A 251 0.89 6.21 17.30
CA SER A 251 0.20 4.95 17.54
C SER A 251 0.35 3.94 16.42
N MET A 252 0.72 4.36 15.19
CA MET A 252 0.86 3.45 14.07
C MET A 252 1.95 2.40 14.35
N ASP A 253 1.66 1.15 14.01
CA ASP A 253 2.64 0.08 14.10
C ASP A 253 3.73 0.23 13.03
N HIS A 254 5.00 0.28 13.47
CA HIS A 254 6.17 0.41 12.62
C HIS A 254 7.10 -0.80 12.73
N SER A 255 6.58 -1.91 13.29
CA SER A 255 7.32 -3.15 13.47
C SER A 255 7.74 -3.73 12.12
N VAL A 256 8.89 -4.40 12.11
CA VAL A 256 9.33 -5.17 10.95
C VAL A 256 8.75 -6.58 11.11
N PRO A 257 7.99 -7.09 10.14
CA PRO A 257 7.47 -8.45 10.20
C PRO A 257 8.59 -9.49 10.28
N ASP A 258 8.41 -10.47 11.14
CA ASP A 258 9.25 -11.67 11.17
C ASP A 258 9.03 -12.51 9.90
N LEU A 259 10.03 -13.31 9.52
CA LEU A 259 10.01 -14.20 8.35
C LEU A 259 9.70 -15.64 8.75
#